data_AF-A0A9P0LSY7-F1
#
_entry.id   AF-A0A9P0LSY7-F1
#
_cell.length_a   1.000
_cell.length_b   1.000
_cell.length_c   1.000
_cell.angle_alpha   90.00
_cell.angle_beta   90.00
_cell.angle_gamma   90.00
#
_symmetry.space_group_name_H-M   'P 1'
#
loop_
_entity.id
_entity.type
_entity.pdbx_description
1 polymer ?
#
loop_
_entity_poly.entity_id
_entity_poly.type
_entity_poly.pdbx_seq_one_letter_code
_entity_poly.pdbx_strand_id
1 'polypeptide(L)'
;MELKNRFIHLKIRRYDISEKPEVIKKSLKIASEATLADLKKELQDLCGITGDKVIKVRYPDNTLIPMLFLLQSPEDTFYIDITNISYAGRQTASLLQDAYVDAVKQKIRTLESRIGQSETLLPQLEWRRQAYMEDTVNGLLNKVAFLNRRFDELLPQYMDRVHEQAKA
;
A
#
# COMPACT_ATOMS: atom_id res chain seq x y z
N MET A 1 -23.83 -24.82 -29.82
CA MET A 1 -22.86 -23.75 -29.49
C MET A 1 -21.67 -23.94 -30.40
N GLU A 2 -21.50 -23.06 -31.39
CA GLU A 2 -20.37 -23.15 -32.31
C GLU A 2 -19.10 -22.69 -31.59
N LEU A 3 -18.15 -23.62 -31.40
CA LEU A 3 -16.81 -23.32 -30.93
C LEU A 3 -16.15 -22.42 -31.98
N LYS A 4 -16.20 -21.10 -31.76
CA LYS A 4 -15.46 -20.14 -32.58
C LYS A 4 -13.98 -20.44 -32.39
N ASN A 5 -13.36 -21.00 -33.43
CA ASN A 5 -11.92 -21.18 -33.47
C ASN A 5 -11.32 -19.95 -34.12
N ARG A 6 -10.34 -19.35 -33.47
CA ARG A 6 -9.64 -18.18 -34.00
C ARG A 6 -8.29 -18.58 -34.55
N PHE A 7 -7.96 -18.07 -35.73
CA PHE A 7 -6.63 -18.19 -36.31
C PHE A 7 -5.82 -16.94 -35.99
N ILE A 8 -4.61 -17.16 -35.47
CA ILE A 8 -3.71 -16.09 -35.06
C ILE A 8 -2.34 -16.33 -35.70
N HIS A 9 -1.75 -15.27 -36.23
CA HIS A 9 -0.40 -15.25 -36.77
C HIS A 9 0.61 -14.79 -35.71
N LEU A 10 1.61 -15.63 -35.48
CA LEU A 10 2.63 -15.43 -34.45
C LEU A 10 3.99 -15.23 -35.11
N LYS A 11 4.67 -14.16 -34.71
CA LYS A 11 6.05 -13.83 -35.08
C LYS A 11 6.95 -14.11 -33.88
N ILE A 12 7.60 -15.26 -33.88
CA ILE A 12 8.40 -15.77 -32.77
C ILE A 12 9.84 -15.28 -32.88
N ARG A 13 10.38 -14.71 -31.80
CA ARG A 13 11.75 -14.24 -31.64
C ARG A 13 12.41 -14.99 -30.48
N ARG A 14 13.46 -15.76 -30.77
CA ARG A 14 14.16 -16.64 -29.83
C ARG A 14 15.43 -16.04 -29.26
N TYR A 15 15.27 -15.17 -28.27
CA TYR A 15 16.39 -14.57 -27.53
C TYR A 15 17.08 -15.57 -26.59
N ASP A 16 16.53 -16.77 -26.44
CA ASP A 16 17.18 -17.86 -25.72
C ASP A 16 18.37 -18.47 -26.46
N ILE A 17 18.44 -18.31 -27.80
CA ILE A 17 19.49 -18.87 -28.65
C ILE A 17 20.44 -17.78 -29.17
N SER A 18 19.91 -16.62 -29.55
CA SER A 18 20.69 -15.54 -30.19
C SER A 18 20.24 -14.18 -29.68
N GLU A 19 21.18 -13.25 -29.49
CA GLU A 19 20.89 -11.85 -29.15
C GLU A 19 20.17 -11.10 -30.28
N LYS A 20 20.32 -11.56 -31.52
CA LYS A 20 19.59 -11.07 -32.70
C LYS A 20 18.82 -12.23 -33.34
N PRO A 21 17.66 -12.60 -32.78
CA PRO A 21 16.92 -13.74 -33.27
C PRO A 21 16.24 -13.45 -34.61
N GLU A 22 16.24 -14.44 -35.49
CA GLU A 22 15.40 -14.42 -36.68
C GLU A 22 13.92 -14.55 -36.30
N VAL A 23 13.05 -13.92 -37.09
CA VAL A 23 11.60 -13.93 -36.86
C VAL A 23 11.00 -15.16 -37.54
N ILE A 24 10.58 -16.13 -36.75
CA ILE A 24 9.90 -17.34 -37.23
C ILE A 24 8.39 -17.07 -37.25
N LYS A 25 7.75 -17.20 -38.41
CA LYS A 25 6.30 -17.04 -38.54
C LYS A 25 5.62 -18.40 -38.34
N LYS A 26 4.69 -18.48 -37.39
CA LYS A 26 3.81 -19.63 -37.17
C LYS A 26 2.37 -19.17 -37.07
N SER A 27 1.43 -20.06 -37.34
CA SER A 27 0.00 -19.80 -37.14
C SER A 27 -0.51 -20.74 -36.05
N LEU A 28 -1.31 -20.21 -35.14
CA LEU A 28 -1.94 -20.97 -34.06
C LEU A 28 -3.45 -20.87 -34.21
N LYS A 29 -4.13 -22.01 -34.08
CA LYS A 29 -5.59 -22.09 -34.02
C LYS A 29 -5.97 -22.24 -32.56
N ILE A 30 -6.61 -21.22 -32.00
CA ILE A 30 -6.98 -21.18 -30.59
C ILE A 30 -8.49 -21.34 -30.45
N ALA A 31 -8.93 -22.20 -29.52
CA ALA A 31 -10.33 -22.31 -29.14
C ALA A 31 -10.74 -21.13 -28.23
N SER A 32 -11.88 -20.49 -28.50
CA SER A 32 -12.34 -19.32 -27.72
C SER A 32 -12.53 -19.55 -26.22
N GLU A 33 -12.66 -20.81 -25.78
CA GLU A 33 -12.85 -21.20 -24.36
C GLU A 33 -11.57 -21.76 -23.70
N ALA A 34 -10.41 -21.63 -24.35
CA ALA A 34 -9.16 -22.16 -23.82
C ALA A 34 -8.77 -21.49 -22.50
N THR A 35 -8.34 -22.29 -21.51
CA THR A 35 -7.82 -21.74 -20.25
C THR A 35 -6.39 -21.23 -20.44
N LEU A 36 -5.90 -20.40 -19.51
CA LEU A 36 -4.52 -19.92 -19.52
C LEU A 36 -3.50 -21.08 -19.54
N ALA A 37 -3.80 -22.19 -18.86
CA ALA A 37 -2.95 -23.36 -18.82
C ALA A 37 -2.84 -24.03 -20.19
N ASP A 38 -3.97 -24.15 -20.90
CA ASP A 38 -4.03 -24.74 -22.24
C ASP A 38 -3.28 -23.87 -23.25
N LEU A 39 -3.50 -22.55 -23.23
CA LEU A 39 -2.79 -21.59 -24.07
C LEU A 39 -1.27 -21.66 -23.86
N LYS A 40 -0.84 -21.72 -22.60
CA LYS A 40 0.58 -21.82 -22.27
C LYS A 40 1.17 -23.11 -22.82
N LYS A 41 0.46 -24.23 -22.68
CA LYS A 41 0.90 -25.53 -23.19
C LYS A 41 0.99 -25.53 -24.72
N GLU A 42 -0.04 -25.07 -25.42
CA GLU A 42 -0.04 -24.96 -26.88
C GLU A 42 1.10 -24.06 -27.40
N LEU A 43 1.35 -22.94 -26.73
CA LEU A 43 2.47 -22.06 -27.09
C LEU A 43 3.83 -22.68 -26.81
N GLN A 44 3.98 -23.42 -25.70
CA GLN A 44 5.21 -24.14 -25.39
C GLN A 44 5.49 -25.22 -26.43
N ASP A 45 4.48 -26.02 -26.79
CA ASP A 45 4.56 -27.06 -27.80
C ASP A 45 4.88 -26.46 -29.18
N LEU A 46 4.17 -25.40 -29.57
CA LEU A 46 4.39 -24.70 -30.84
C LEU A 46 5.81 -24.11 -30.93
N CYS A 47 6.32 -23.58 -29.83
CA CYS A 47 7.64 -22.96 -29.79
C CYS A 47 8.79 -23.94 -29.51
N GLY A 48 8.49 -25.22 -29.24
CA GLY A 48 9.48 -26.22 -28.87
C GLY A 48 10.26 -25.85 -27.60
N ILE A 49 9.58 -25.26 -26.63
CA ILE A 49 10.20 -24.81 -25.38
C ILE A 49 10.26 -25.98 -24.41
N THR A 50 11.46 -26.49 -24.19
CA THR A 50 11.76 -27.44 -23.11
C THR A 50 12.39 -26.69 -21.93
N GLY A 51 11.74 -26.76 -20.76
CA GLY A 51 12.24 -26.23 -19.49
C GLY A 51 11.75 -24.84 -19.08
N ASP A 52 12.46 -24.26 -18.11
CA ASP A 52 12.17 -22.97 -17.45
C ASP A 52 12.54 -21.78 -18.36
N LYS A 53 11.62 -21.39 -19.27
CA LYS A 53 11.76 -20.20 -20.14
C LYS A 53 10.55 -19.27 -20.01
N VAL A 54 10.79 -17.98 -20.25
CA VAL A 54 9.73 -16.96 -20.22
C VAL A 54 9.23 -16.68 -21.63
N ILE A 55 7.91 -16.78 -21.80
CA ILE A 55 7.19 -16.42 -23.01
C ILE A 55 6.57 -15.05 -22.79
N LYS A 56 6.97 -14.06 -23.60
CA LYS A 56 6.40 -12.72 -23.60
C LYS A 56 5.58 -12.53 -24.87
N VAL A 57 4.33 -12.10 -24.72
CA VAL A 57 3.43 -11.82 -25.85
C VAL A 57 3.38 -10.31 -26.04
N ARG A 58 3.53 -9.84 -27.28
CA ARG A 58 3.50 -8.42 -27.62
C ARG A 58 2.63 -8.15 -28.84
N TYR A 59 2.09 -6.94 -28.90
CA TYR A 59 1.46 -6.38 -30.09
C TYR A 59 2.50 -5.97 -31.14
N PRO A 60 2.07 -5.67 -32.38
CA PRO A 60 2.95 -5.17 -33.44
C PRO A 60 3.66 -3.85 -33.11
N ASP A 61 3.07 -3.03 -32.24
CA ASP A 61 3.64 -1.79 -31.68
C ASP A 61 4.73 -2.05 -30.60
N ASN A 62 5.03 -3.32 -30.32
CA ASN A 62 5.97 -3.81 -29.30
C ASN A 62 5.48 -3.66 -27.84
N THR A 63 4.20 -3.36 -27.61
CA THR A 63 3.58 -3.31 -26.28
C THR A 63 3.40 -4.72 -25.70
N LEU A 64 3.76 -4.94 -24.43
CA LEU A 64 3.62 -6.23 -23.74
C LEU A 64 2.17 -6.44 -23.30
N ILE A 65 1.63 -7.64 -23.56
CA ILE A 65 0.24 -7.98 -23.23
C ILE A 65 0.11 -9.31 -22.48
N PRO A 66 -0.97 -9.47 -21.69
CA PRO A 66 -1.31 -10.76 -21.10
C PRO A 66 -1.60 -11.82 -22.16
N MET A 67 -1.23 -13.07 -21.91
CA MET A 67 -1.44 -14.19 -22.85
C MET A 67 -2.92 -14.42 -23.18
N LEU A 68 -3.83 -14.13 -22.24
CA LEU A 68 -5.28 -14.22 -22.46
C LEU A 68 -5.78 -13.27 -23.55
N PHE A 69 -5.05 -12.18 -23.85
CA PHE A 69 -5.46 -11.23 -24.89
C PHE A 69 -5.37 -11.83 -26.29
N LEU A 70 -4.67 -12.95 -26.47
CA LEU A 70 -4.72 -13.73 -27.71
C LEU A 70 -6.16 -14.19 -28.03
N LEU A 71 -7.02 -14.41 -27.01
CA LEU A 71 -8.41 -14.80 -27.23
C LEU A 71 -9.30 -13.61 -27.60
N GLN A 72 -9.06 -12.43 -27.00
CA GLN A 72 -10.01 -11.32 -26.96
C GLN A 72 -9.67 -10.16 -27.89
N SER A 73 -8.39 -9.98 -28.23
CA SER A 73 -7.94 -8.81 -29.00
C SER A 73 -8.53 -8.77 -30.40
N PRO A 74 -8.88 -7.64 -31.01
CA PRO A 74 -9.30 -7.60 -32.41
C PRO A 74 -8.15 -7.90 -33.40
N GLU A 75 -6.90 -7.91 -32.96
CA GLU A 75 -5.75 -8.15 -33.83
C GLU A 75 -5.45 -9.64 -34.02
N ASP A 76 -5.00 -9.99 -35.22
CA ASP A 76 -4.66 -11.37 -35.58
C ASP A 76 -3.16 -11.61 -35.68
N THR A 77 -2.31 -10.62 -35.38
CA THR A 77 -0.84 -10.75 -35.46
C THR A 77 -0.15 -10.34 -34.17
N PHE A 78 0.67 -11.22 -33.61
CA PHE A 78 1.41 -10.97 -32.36
C PHE A 78 2.88 -11.35 -32.48
N TYR A 79 3.72 -10.69 -31.68
CA TYR A 79 5.09 -11.09 -31.46
C TYR A 79 5.21 -11.94 -30.20
N ILE A 80 5.99 -13.01 -30.28
CA ILE A 80 6.32 -13.85 -29.12
C ILE A 80 7.83 -13.79 -28.91
N ASP A 81 8.24 -13.25 -27.76
CA ASP A 81 9.64 -13.26 -27.37
C ASP A 81 9.89 -14.38 -26.37
N ILE A 82 10.78 -15.29 -26.72
CA ILE A 82 11.22 -16.39 -25.85
C ILE A 82 12.56 -15.98 -25.29
N THR A 83 12.62 -15.89 -23.96
CA THR A 83 13.82 -15.48 -23.24
C THR A 83 14.18 -16.53 -22.21
N ASN A 84 15.48 -16.75 -22.00
CA ASN A 84 15.95 -17.52 -20.85
C ASN A 84 15.54 -16.78 -19.57
N ILE A 85 15.16 -17.54 -18.54
CA ILE A 85 15.06 -16.97 -17.20
C ILE A 85 16.47 -16.53 -16.84
N SER A 86 16.68 -15.22 -16.72
CA SER A 86 17.90 -14.71 -16.10
C SER A 86 17.87 -15.19 -14.65
N TYR A 87 18.74 -16.14 -14.31
CA TYR A 87 18.92 -16.66 -12.97
C TYR A 87 19.59 -15.63 -12.03
N ALA A 88 19.22 -14.36 -12.12
CA ALA A 88 19.58 -13.34 -11.13
C ALA A 88 19.00 -13.64 -9.72
N GLY A 89 18.26 -14.74 -9.56
CA GLY A 89 17.59 -15.13 -8.31
C GLY A 89 17.68 -16.61 -7.90
N ARG A 90 18.56 -17.45 -8.47
CA ARG A 90 18.85 -18.77 -7.87
C ARG A 90 20.28 -18.80 -7.30
N GLN A 91 20.33 -18.86 -5.96
CA GLN A 91 21.45 -19.31 -5.11
C GLN A 91 22.66 -18.39 -4.89
N THR A 92 22.49 -17.07 -4.94
CA THR A 92 23.22 -16.22 -4.00
C THR A 92 22.24 -15.20 -3.46
N ALA A 93 21.69 -15.44 -2.27
CA ALA A 93 21.18 -14.34 -1.46
C ALA A 93 22.30 -13.30 -1.43
N SER A 94 22.06 -12.18 -2.11
CA SER A 94 23.02 -11.09 -2.12
C SER A 94 23.15 -10.66 -0.66
N LEU A 95 24.34 -10.78 -0.06
CA LEU A 95 24.61 -10.32 1.31
C LEU A 95 24.07 -8.90 1.55
N LEU A 96 24.00 -8.08 0.49
CA LEU A 96 23.41 -6.74 0.52
C LEU A 96 21.88 -6.74 0.64
N GLN A 97 21.19 -7.70 0.02
CA GLN A 97 19.73 -7.86 0.18
C GLN A 97 19.39 -8.30 1.60
N ASP A 98 20.12 -9.25 2.18
CA ASP A 98 19.89 -9.69 3.56
C ASP A 98 20.21 -8.57 4.55
N ALA A 99 21.33 -7.85 4.37
CA ALA A 99 21.67 -6.68 5.18
C ALA A 99 20.62 -5.57 5.06
N TYR A 100 20.04 -5.37 3.88
CA TYR A 100 18.96 -4.40 3.68
C TYR A 100 17.67 -4.83 4.40
N VAL A 101 17.28 -6.10 4.27
CA VAL A 101 16.12 -6.67 4.96
C VAL A 101 16.30 -6.55 6.47
N ASP A 102 17.49 -6.82 6.99
CA ASP A 102 17.79 -6.70 8.41
C ASP A 102 17.82 -5.25 8.88
N ALA A 103 18.35 -4.32 8.07
CA ALA A 103 18.28 -2.89 8.37
C ALA A 103 16.83 -2.38 8.43
N VAL A 104 15.96 -2.86 7.53
CA VAL A 104 14.53 -2.54 7.54
C VAL A 104 13.85 -3.12 8.79
N LYS A 105 14.10 -4.40 9.12
CA LYS A 105 13.59 -5.02 10.36
C LYS A 105 14.05 -4.28 11.61
N GLN A 106 15.31 -3.86 11.67
CA GLN A 106 15.87 -3.08 12.76
C GLN A 106 15.11 -1.75 12.91
N LYS A 107 14.90 -1.03 11.80
CA LYS A 107 14.12 0.23 11.81
C LYS A 107 12.70 0.03 12.29
N ILE A 108 12.03 -1.04 11.85
CA ILE A 108 10.67 -1.36 12.28
C ILE A 108 10.66 -1.58 13.79
N ARG A 109 11.56 -2.41 14.34
CA ARG A 109 11.66 -2.63 15.80
C ARG A 109 11.92 -1.35 16.58
N THR A 110 12.76 -0.45 16.05
CA THR A 110 13.00 0.85 16.70
C THR A 110 11.74 1.72 16.69
N LEU A 111 10.97 1.72 15.60
CA LEU A 111 9.70 2.45 15.54
C LEU A 111 8.67 1.85 16.49
N GLU A 112 8.52 0.54 16.53
CA GLU A 112 7.64 -0.18 17.46
C GLU A 112 8.00 0.15 18.92
N SER A 113 9.29 0.16 19.26
CA SER A 113 9.76 0.54 20.60
C SER A 113 9.39 1.99 20.96
N ARG A 114 9.56 2.93 20.02
CA ARG A 114 9.18 4.34 20.23
C ARG A 114 7.68 4.52 20.37
N ILE A 115 6.89 3.78 19.61
CA ILE A 115 5.43 3.77 19.71
C ILE A 115 5.03 3.24 21.09
N GLY A 116 5.57 2.09 21.52
CA GLY A 116 5.26 1.55 22.85
C GLY A 116 5.66 2.48 24.00
N GLN A 117 6.77 3.20 23.89
CA GLN A 117 7.11 4.25 24.86
C GLN A 117 6.13 5.43 24.82
N SER A 118 5.68 5.84 23.65
CA SER A 118 4.71 6.92 23.51
C SER A 118 3.35 6.53 24.07
N GLU A 119 2.90 5.30 23.82
CA GLU A 119 1.65 4.74 24.34
C GLU A 119 1.62 4.69 25.86
N THR A 120 2.76 4.46 26.51
CA THR A 120 2.84 4.49 27.98
C THR A 120 2.89 5.90 28.56
N LEU A 121 3.42 6.88 27.82
CA LEU A 121 3.54 8.28 28.27
C LEU A 121 2.26 9.10 28.06
N LEU A 122 1.48 8.82 27.02
CA LEU A 122 0.22 9.51 26.74
C LEU A 122 -0.77 9.53 27.93
N PRO A 123 -1.12 8.39 28.56
CA PRO A 123 -2.04 8.39 29.69
C PRO A 123 -1.49 9.13 30.91
N GLN A 124 -0.16 9.13 31.10
CA GLN A 124 0.47 9.92 32.18
C GLN A 124 0.31 11.42 31.95
N LEU A 125 0.42 11.85 30.69
CA LEU A 125 0.25 13.25 30.29
C LEU A 125 -1.21 13.71 30.47
N GLU A 126 -2.17 12.86 30.09
CA GLU A 126 -3.60 13.12 30.32
C GLU A 126 -3.93 13.22 31.80
N TRP A 127 -3.43 12.29 32.62
CA TRP A 127 -3.62 12.29 34.06
C TRP A 127 -3.05 13.56 34.71
N ARG A 128 -1.83 13.95 34.31
CA ARG A 128 -1.20 15.19 34.79
C ARG A 128 -1.99 16.43 34.38
N ARG A 129 -2.53 16.46 33.16
CA ARG A 129 -3.39 17.56 32.69
C ARG A 129 -4.66 17.66 33.53
N GLN A 130 -5.30 16.52 33.80
CA GLN A 130 -6.51 16.48 34.60
C GLN A 130 -6.26 16.96 36.03
N ALA A 131 -5.20 16.46 36.68
CA ALA A 131 -4.83 16.90 38.02
C ALA A 131 -4.59 18.43 38.09
N TYR A 132 -3.88 18.99 37.10
CA TYR A 132 -3.67 20.44 37.02
C TYR A 132 -4.97 21.23 36.83
N MET A 133 -5.91 20.72 36.03
CA MET A 133 -7.22 21.35 35.86
C MET A 133 -8.03 21.29 37.15
N GLU A 134 -8.04 20.17 37.84
CA GLU A 134 -8.71 20.00 39.13
C GLU A 134 -8.15 20.98 40.18
N ASP A 135 -6.83 21.09 40.30
CA ASP A 135 -6.18 22.05 41.19
C ASP A 135 -6.55 23.51 40.86
N THR A 136 -6.59 23.85 39.57
CA THR A 136 -6.95 25.19 39.12
C THR A 136 -8.41 25.51 39.44
N VAL A 137 -9.31 24.57 39.19
CA VAL A 137 -10.75 24.70 39.50
C VAL A 137 -10.95 24.83 41.01
N ASN A 138 -10.30 23.99 41.82
CA ASN A 138 -10.35 24.08 43.28
C ASN A 138 -9.82 25.43 43.79
N GLY A 139 -8.72 25.92 43.22
CA GLY A 139 -8.17 27.25 43.52
C GLY A 139 -9.14 28.39 43.19
N LEU A 140 -9.84 28.30 42.05
CA LEU A 140 -10.87 29.28 41.67
C LEU A 140 -12.10 29.20 42.56
N LEU A 141 -12.60 28.00 42.85
CA LEU A 141 -13.73 27.78 43.76
C LEU A 141 -13.46 28.40 45.13
N ASN A 142 -12.27 28.19 45.69
CA ASN A 142 -11.88 28.78 46.98
C ASN A 142 -11.87 30.32 46.93
N LYS A 143 -11.36 30.90 45.84
CA LYS A 143 -11.37 32.36 45.65
C LYS A 143 -12.78 32.92 45.50
N VAL A 144 -13.64 32.26 44.74
CA VAL A 144 -15.05 32.66 44.56
C VAL A 144 -15.81 32.53 45.87
N ALA A 145 -15.62 31.44 46.61
CA ALA A 145 -16.22 31.24 47.92
C ALA A 145 -15.80 32.34 48.92
N PHE A 146 -14.51 32.73 48.90
CA PHE A 146 -14.03 33.86 49.68
C PHE A 146 -14.69 35.17 49.27
N LEU A 147 -14.79 35.46 47.97
CA LEU A 147 -15.45 36.66 47.47
C LEU A 147 -16.93 36.70 47.85
N ASN A 148 -17.67 35.60 47.67
CA ASN A 148 -19.08 35.50 48.05
C ASN A 148 -19.26 35.79 49.54
N ARG A 149 -18.44 35.18 50.40
CA ARG A 149 -18.46 35.47 51.84
C ARG A 149 -18.18 36.95 52.14
N ARG A 150 -17.22 37.57 51.45
CA ARG A 150 -16.93 39.00 51.61
C ARG A 150 -18.05 39.89 51.10
N PHE A 151 -18.72 39.52 50.01
CA PHE A 151 -19.92 40.21 49.56
C PHE A 151 -21.00 40.13 50.62
N ASP A 152 -21.30 38.95 51.16
CA ASP A 152 -22.33 38.76 52.19
C ASP A 152 -22.02 39.56 53.48
N GLU A 153 -20.74 39.67 53.87
CA GLU A 153 -20.31 40.46 55.02
C GLU A 153 -20.43 41.98 54.80
N LEU A 154 -20.14 42.47 53.58
CA LEU A 154 -20.07 43.91 53.26
C LEU A 154 -21.39 44.49 52.71
N LEU A 155 -22.24 43.66 52.10
CA LEU A 155 -23.51 44.09 51.50
C LEU A 155 -24.41 44.84 52.49
N PRO A 156 -24.60 44.35 53.74
CA PRO A 156 -25.47 45.03 54.71
C PRO A 156 -24.93 46.44 55.05
N GLN A 157 -23.63 46.53 55.31
CA GLN A 157 -22.98 47.81 55.65
C GLN A 157 -23.05 48.82 54.50
N TYR A 158 -22.99 48.36 53.26
CA TYR A 158 -23.14 49.20 52.08
C TYR A 158 -24.58 49.69 51.92
N MET A 159 -25.56 48.78 52.04
CA MET A 159 -26.98 49.14 51.91
C MET A 159 -27.45 50.09 53.02
N ASP A 160 -26.95 49.92 54.25
CA ASP A 160 -27.24 50.82 55.37
C ASP A 160 -26.72 52.25 55.09
N ARG A 161 -25.48 52.39 54.58
CA ARG A 161 -24.93 53.70 54.19
C ARG A 161 -25.69 54.36 53.04
N VAL A 162 -26.14 53.58 52.06
CA VAL A 162 -26.97 54.08 50.95
C VAL A 162 -28.32 54.56 51.46
N HIS A 163 -28.94 53.85 52.42
CA HIS A 163 -30.18 54.29 53.06
C HIS A 163 -30.01 55.54 53.94
N GLU A 164 -28.88 55.70 54.62
CA GLU A 164 -28.57 56.94 55.36
C GLU A 164 -28.37 58.13 54.41
N GLN A 165 -27.66 57.95 53.29
CA GLN A 165 -27.47 59.00 52.29
C GLN A 165 -28.75 59.38 51.54
N ALA A 166 -29.68 58.44 51.36
CA ALA A 166 -30.99 58.72 50.74
C ALA A 166 -31.97 59.44 51.68
N LYS A 167 -31.68 59.51 52.98
CA LYS A 167 -32.47 60.21 54.00
C LYS A 167 -31.92 61.61 54.35
N ALA A 168 -30.71 61.93 53.92
CA ALA A 168 -30.09 63.25 54.04
C ALA A 168 -30.43 64.13 52.83
#